data_AF-A0A350U716-F1
#
_entry.id   AF-A0A350U716-F1
#
_cell.length_a   1.000
_cell.length_b   1.000
_cell.length_c   1.000
_cell.angle_alpha   90.00
_cell.angle_beta   90.00
_cell.angle_gamma   90.00
#
_symmetry.space_group_name_H-M   'P 1'
#
loop_
_entity.id
_entity.type
_entity.pdbx_description
1 polymer ?
#
loop_
_entity_poly.entity_id
_entity_poly.type
_entity_poly.pdbx_seq_one_letter_code
_entity_poly.pdbx_strand_id
1 'polypeptide(L)'
;MPETGLPPYCAYCAGLPAAHPDRIYHDRRYGFPPPKGEAGESWLFGLLLLEINQAGLGWSMMLRKEENFRRAYVGFSIDAVAAFGETDRLRLLADSGIIRNRRKVDAAIENARRLQAQRPGYGSFQGWLDAHQPRSLDAWITLFRATLVFTGPEIVNEFLMSSGYLDGAHGPACPVRVQAIAAGPAWTRSAAAPAGV
;
A
#
# COMPACT_ATOMS: atom_id res chain seq x y z
N MET A 1 28.30 0.23 -6.35
CA MET A 1 28.37 -1.21 -6.67
C MET A 1 26.96 -1.67 -6.93
N PRO A 2 26.60 -2.33 -8.04
CA PRO A 2 25.24 -2.82 -8.15
C PRO A 2 25.11 -4.02 -7.21
N GLU A 3 24.21 -3.92 -6.23
CA GLU A 3 23.88 -5.01 -5.33
C GLU A 3 23.29 -6.16 -6.17
N THR A 4 24.12 -7.14 -6.51
CA THR A 4 23.77 -8.34 -7.28
C THR A 4 22.96 -9.36 -6.44
N GLY A 5 22.43 -8.92 -5.30
CA GLY A 5 21.67 -9.74 -4.37
C GLY A 5 20.16 -9.63 -4.59
N LEU A 6 19.45 -10.68 -4.20
CA LEU A 6 18.01 -10.70 -4.10
C LEU A 6 17.60 -9.79 -2.91
N PRO A 7 16.61 -8.87 -3.04
CA PRO A 7 16.18 -8.03 -1.93
C PRO A 7 15.80 -8.87 -0.71
N PRO A 8 15.96 -8.36 0.52
CA PRO A 8 15.74 -9.15 1.74
C PRO A 8 14.38 -9.88 1.75
N TYR A 9 13.31 -9.22 1.30
CA TYR A 9 11.98 -9.84 1.25
C TYR A 9 11.86 -10.91 0.15
N CYS A 10 12.45 -10.69 -1.03
CA CYS A 10 12.52 -11.69 -2.09
C CYS A 10 13.30 -12.94 -1.62
N ALA A 11 14.44 -12.75 -0.94
CA ALA A 11 15.26 -13.83 -0.41
C ALA A 11 14.53 -14.62 0.69
N TYR A 12 13.85 -13.92 1.60
CA TYR A 12 12.98 -14.54 2.58
C TYR A 12 11.88 -15.39 1.92
N CYS A 13 11.18 -14.83 0.92
CA CYS A 13 10.08 -15.54 0.24
C CYS A 13 10.55 -16.74 -0.60
N ALA A 14 11.78 -16.72 -1.12
CA ALA A 14 12.33 -17.81 -1.91
C ALA A 14 12.37 -19.14 -1.13
N GLY A 15 12.61 -19.08 0.19
CA GLY A 15 12.68 -20.25 1.08
C GLY A 15 11.34 -20.72 1.64
N LEU A 16 10.23 -20.04 1.34
CA LEU A 16 8.92 -20.37 1.90
C LEU A 16 8.11 -21.32 0.99
N PRO A 17 7.24 -22.18 1.57
CA PRO A 17 6.28 -22.95 0.79
C PRO A 17 5.39 -22.06 -0.07
N ALA A 18 4.98 -22.54 -1.25
CA ALA A 18 4.11 -21.79 -2.16
C ALA A 18 2.78 -21.33 -1.53
N ALA A 19 2.27 -22.09 -0.54
CA ALA A 19 1.05 -21.75 0.19
C ALA A 19 1.26 -20.73 1.33
N HIS A 20 2.50 -20.33 1.63
CA HIS A 20 2.78 -19.37 2.69
C HIS A 20 2.23 -17.99 2.33
N PRO A 21 1.56 -17.25 3.24
CA PRO A 21 0.97 -15.95 2.94
C PRO A 21 1.95 -14.95 2.30
N ASP A 22 3.15 -14.81 2.86
CA ASP A 22 4.19 -13.92 2.33
C ASP A 22 4.62 -14.31 0.91
N ARG A 23 4.69 -15.61 0.60
CA ARG A 23 5.03 -16.10 -0.74
C ARG A 23 3.93 -15.79 -1.75
N ILE A 24 2.67 -16.00 -1.38
CA ILE A 24 1.52 -15.63 -2.24
C ILE A 24 1.49 -14.11 -2.47
N TYR A 25 1.71 -13.32 -1.42
CA TYR A 25 1.75 -11.86 -1.52
C TYR A 25 2.90 -11.38 -2.42
N HIS A 26 4.10 -11.91 -2.21
CA HIS A 26 5.28 -11.62 -3.02
C HIS A 26 5.04 -11.93 -4.51
N ASP A 27 4.54 -13.12 -4.81
CA ASP A 27 4.42 -13.62 -6.19
C ASP A 27 3.31 -12.93 -6.98
N ARG A 28 2.33 -12.30 -6.31
CA ARG A 28 1.09 -11.84 -6.97
C ARG A 28 0.68 -10.40 -6.69
N ARG A 29 1.23 -9.76 -5.66
CA ARG A 29 0.74 -8.45 -5.16
C ARG A 29 1.86 -7.46 -4.91
N TYR A 30 2.95 -7.88 -4.28
CA TYR A 30 4.05 -6.98 -3.93
C TYR A 30 4.72 -6.44 -5.20
N GLY A 31 4.67 -5.12 -5.41
CA GLY A 31 5.23 -4.48 -6.61
C GLY A 31 4.37 -4.60 -7.88
N PHE A 32 3.18 -5.19 -7.77
CA PHE A 32 2.21 -5.23 -8.87
C PHE A 32 1.31 -3.98 -8.80
N PRO A 33 0.83 -3.46 -9.94
CA PRO A 33 -0.10 -2.34 -9.92
C PRO A 33 -1.43 -2.71 -9.25
N PRO A 34 -2.14 -1.73 -8.67
CA PRO A 34 -3.47 -1.96 -8.14
C PRO A 34 -4.45 -2.43 -9.25
N PRO A 35 -5.52 -3.16 -8.89
CA PRO A 35 -6.64 -3.42 -9.79
C PRO A 35 -7.19 -2.13 -10.40
N LYS A 36 -7.88 -2.23 -11.54
CA LYS A 36 -8.49 -1.07 -12.19
C LYS A 36 -9.83 -0.70 -11.53
N GLY A 37 -10.21 0.58 -11.65
CA GLY A 37 -11.50 1.09 -11.18
C GLY A 37 -11.61 1.17 -9.65
N GLU A 38 -12.83 1.13 -9.13
CA GLU A 38 -13.13 1.27 -7.70
C GLU A 38 -12.43 0.21 -6.83
N ALA A 39 -12.28 -1.01 -7.36
CA ALA A 39 -11.55 -2.07 -6.68
C ALA A 39 -10.07 -1.70 -6.42
N GLY A 40 -9.48 -0.87 -7.28
CA GLY A 40 -8.14 -0.33 -7.11
C GLY A 40 -8.06 0.66 -5.95
N GLU A 41 -9.04 1.54 -5.82
CA GLU A 41 -9.09 2.55 -4.75
C GLU A 41 -9.20 1.88 -3.37
N SER A 42 -10.14 0.95 -3.20
CA SER A 42 -10.26 0.19 -1.95
C SER A 42 -9.04 -0.69 -1.67
N TRP A 43 -8.41 -1.25 -2.71
CA TRP A 43 -7.18 -2.02 -2.54
C TRP A 43 -6.03 -1.15 -2.03
N LEU A 44 -5.82 0.02 -2.62
CA LEU A 44 -4.78 0.97 -2.20
C LEU A 44 -5.03 1.47 -0.77
N PHE A 45 -6.28 1.84 -0.46
CA PHE A 45 -6.61 2.28 0.89
C PHE A 45 -6.41 1.16 1.91
N GLY A 46 -6.83 -0.06 1.58
CA GLY A 46 -6.57 -1.24 2.41
C GLY A 46 -5.09 -1.49 2.65
N LEU A 47 -4.27 -1.44 1.60
CA LEU A 47 -2.82 -1.58 1.70
C LEU A 47 -2.22 -0.52 2.64
N LEU A 48 -2.56 0.76 2.46
CA LEU A 48 -2.09 1.84 3.33
C LEU A 48 -2.44 1.58 4.81
N LEU A 49 -3.67 1.12 5.07
CA LEU A 49 -4.11 0.77 6.42
C LEU A 49 -3.31 -0.39 7.00
N LEU A 50 -2.98 -1.41 6.22
CA LEU A 50 -2.13 -2.51 6.66
C LEU A 50 -0.71 -2.02 7.01
N GLU A 51 -0.11 -1.18 6.17
CA GLU A 51 1.23 -0.61 6.42
C GLU A 51 1.25 0.25 7.70
N ILE A 52 0.26 1.12 7.89
CA ILE A 52 0.11 1.90 9.15
C ILE A 52 0.01 0.98 10.37
N ASN A 53 -0.64 -0.18 10.21
CA ASN A 53 -0.86 -1.10 11.30
C ASN A 53 0.29 -2.08 11.55
N GLN A 54 1.16 -2.30 10.57
CA GLN A 54 2.30 -3.21 10.65
C GLN A 54 3.34 -2.81 11.71
N ALA A 55 3.55 -1.52 12.00
CA ALA A 55 4.61 -1.07 12.90
C ALA A 55 4.69 -1.90 14.21
N GLY A 56 5.81 -2.62 14.37
CA GLY A 56 6.09 -3.54 15.49
C GLY A 56 5.67 -5.01 15.28
N LEU A 57 5.19 -5.38 14.09
CA LEU A 57 4.69 -6.70 13.73
C LEU A 57 5.33 -7.19 12.41
N GLY A 58 5.40 -8.51 12.24
CA GLY A 58 5.80 -9.09 10.95
C GLY A 58 4.69 -8.96 9.89
N TRP A 59 5.06 -8.75 8.63
CA TRP A 59 4.10 -8.61 7.52
C TRP A 59 3.17 -9.83 7.39
N SER A 60 3.69 -11.05 7.59
CA SER A 60 2.90 -12.29 7.65
C SER A 60 1.71 -12.22 8.61
N MET A 61 1.84 -11.49 9.73
CA MET A 61 0.75 -11.29 10.69
C MET A 61 -0.32 -10.36 10.12
N MET A 62 0.10 -9.30 9.42
CA MET A 62 -0.83 -8.39 8.74
C MET A 62 -1.58 -9.11 7.63
N LEU A 63 -0.90 -9.92 6.82
CA LEU A 63 -1.55 -10.74 5.78
C LEU A 63 -2.60 -11.69 6.37
N ARG A 64 -2.31 -12.36 7.49
CA ARG A 64 -3.31 -13.21 8.18
C ARG A 64 -4.50 -12.42 8.74
N LYS A 65 -4.32 -11.13 9.06
CA LYS A 65 -5.38 -10.25 9.56
C LYS A 65 -6.09 -9.46 8.47
N GLU A 66 -5.60 -9.46 7.23
CA GLU A 66 -6.10 -8.62 6.15
C GLU A 66 -7.61 -8.78 5.94
N GLU A 67 -8.11 -10.02 5.95
CA GLU A 67 -9.54 -10.29 5.75
C GLU A 67 -10.40 -9.76 6.92
N ASN A 68 -9.86 -9.80 8.16
CA ASN A 68 -10.52 -9.15 9.30
C ASN A 68 -10.52 -7.63 9.15
N PHE A 69 -9.40 -7.03 8.73
CA PHE A 69 -9.32 -5.60 8.43
C PHE A 69 -10.32 -5.20 7.34
N ARG A 70 -10.39 -5.98 6.25
CA ARG A 70 -11.32 -5.75 5.15
C ARG A 70 -12.77 -5.71 5.65
N ARG A 71 -13.19 -6.67 6.47
CA ARG A 71 -14.54 -6.65 7.05
C ARG A 71 -14.74 -5.49 8.04
N ALA A 72 -13.78 -5.26 8.94
CA ALA A 72 -13.87 -4.23 9.97
C ALA A 72 -14.01 -2.80 9.39
N TYR A 73 -13.34 -2.57 8.26
CA TYR A 73 -13.33 -1.30 7.50
C TYR A 73 -14.20 -1.34 6.25
N VAL A 74 -15.27 -2.16 6.23
CA VAL A 74 -16.31 -2.17 5.19
C VAL A 74 -15.72 -2.25 3.78
N GLY A 75 -14.94 -3.29 3.52
CA GLY A 75 -14.28 -3.52 2.25
C GLY A 75 -13.17 -2.53 1.90
N PHE A 76 -12.73 -1.71 2.87
CA PHE A 76 -11.85 -0.54 2.64
C PHE A 76 -12.51 0.53 1.76
N SER A 77 -13.82 0.69 1.85
CA SER A 77 -14.52 1.82 1.22
C SER A 77 -14.11 3.12 1.90
N ILE A 78 -13.47 4.02 1.15
CA ILE A 78 -13.08 5.35 1.66
C ILE A 78 -14.30 6.12 2.19
N ASP A 79 -15.44 6.10 1.47
CA ASP A 79 -16.65 6.82 1.92
C ASP A 79 -17.21 6.30 3.23
N ALA A 80 -17.42 4.98 3.33
CA ALA A 80 -17.86 4.33 4.56
C ALA A 80 -16.94 4.65 5.75
N VAL A 81 -15.62 4.52 5.55
CA VAL A 81 -14.65 4.76 6.63
C VAL A 81 -14.57 6.25 7.00
N ALA A 82 -14.70 7.17 6.04
CA ALA A 82 -14.73 8.60 6.30
C ALA A 82 -15.94 9.00 7.17
N ALA A 83 -17.07 8.29 7.00
CA ALA A 83 -18.30 8.49 7.75
C ALA A 83 -18.29 7.86 9.17
N PHE A 84 -17.27 7.08 9.54
CA PHE A 84 -17.20 6.45 10.85
C PHE A 84 -17.25 7.46 12.00
N GLY A 85 -18.15 7.18 12.96
CA GLY A 85 -18.36 7.96 14.18
C GLY A 85 -17.72 7.33 15.42
N GLU A 86 -18.08 7.81 16.61
CA GLU A 86 -17.56 7.25 17.88
C GLU A 86 -17.97 5.79 18.07
N THR A 87 -19.19 5.42 17.69
CA THR A 87 -19.67 4.02 17.77
C THR A 87 -18.78 3.08 16.95
N ASP A 88 -18.36 3.49 15.75
CA ASP A 88 -17.44 2.70 14.93
C ASP A 88 -16.04 2.60 15.55
N ARG A 89 -15.54 3.69 16.14
CA ARG A 89 -14.26 3.68 16.86
C ARG A 89 -14.29 2.67 18.01
N LEU A 90 -15.33 2.71 18.83
CA LEU A 90 -15.50 1.77 19.95
C LEU A 90 -15.62 0.33 19.46
N ARG A 91 -16.38 0.08 18.39
CA ARG A 91 -16.48 -1.23 17.73
C ARG A 91 -15.11 -1.73 17.27
N LEU A 92 -14.34 -0.91 16.56
CA LEU A 92 -13.01 -1.26 16.06
C LEU A 92 -12.01 -1.53 17.20
N LEU A 93 -12.09 -0.77 18.30
CA LEU A 93 -11.24 -0.96 19.47
C LEU A 93 -11.59 -2.22 20.27
N ALA A 94 -12.80 -2.74 20.13
CA ALA A 94 -13.22 -4.01 20.71
C ALA A 94 -12.86 -5.23 19.84
N ASP A 95 -12.59 -5.03 18.54
CA ASP A 95 -12.36 -6.11 17.58
C ASP A 95 -10.95 -6.72 17.72
N SER A 96 -10.89 -7.97 18.19
CA SER A 96 -9.64 -8.74 18.33
C SER A 96 -9.07 -9.24 16.99
N GLY A 97 -9.86 -9.17 15.92
CA GLY A 97 -9.47 -9.49 14.56
C GLY A 97 -8.45 -8.52 13.98
N ILE A 98 -8.43 -7.27 14.46
CA ILE A 98 -7.53 -6.19 13.98
C ILE A 98 -6.54 -5.73 15.06
N ILE A 99 -5.81 -4.65 14.78
CA ILE A 99 -4.91 -4.00 15.75
C ILE A 99 -5.67 -2.94 16.54
N ARG A 100 -5.92 -3.22 17.83
CA ARG A 100 -6.70 -2.38 18.74
C ARG A 100 -5.87 -1.19 19.26
N ASN A 101 -5.64 -0.20 18.40
CA ASN A 101 -4.90 1.01 18.74
C ASN A 101 -5.70 2.25 18.35
N ARG A 102 -6.07 3.07 19.35
CA ARG A 102 -6.89 4.29 19.16
C ARG A 102 -6.28 5.23 18.12
N ARG A 103 -4.98 5.52 18.20
CA ARG A 103 -4.31 6.43 17.27
C ARG A 103 -4.33 5.92 15.83
N LYS A 104 -4.15 4.61 15.61
CA LYS A 104 -4.20 3.99 14.27
C LYS A 104 -5.63 3.97 13.71
N VAL A 105 -6.64 3.69 14.55
CA VAL A 105 -8.06 3.78 14.17
C VAL A 105 -8.41 5.22 13.77
N ASP A 106 -8.01 6.19 14.59
CA ASP A 106 -8.27 7.60 14.33
C ASP A 106 -7.60 8.07 13.03
N ALA A 107 -6.36 7.61 12.78
CA ALA A 107 -5.64 7.88 11.54
C ALA A 107 -6.31 7.28 10.30
N ALA A 108 -6.84 6.06 10.38
CA ALA A 108 -7.55 5.44 9.25
C ALA A 108 -8.78 6.27 8.85
N ILE A 109 -9.57 6.73 9.83
CA ILE A 109 -10.76 7.55 9.59
C ILE A 109 -10.38 8.93 9.03
N GLU A 110 -9.36 9.56 9.60
CA GLU A 110 -8.89 10.87 9.12
C GLU A 110 -8.33 10.77 7.69
N ASN A 111 -7.52 9.77 7.39
CA ASN A 111 -6.99 9.55 6.04
C ASN A 111 -8.11 9.29 5.03
N ALA A 112 -9.16 8.54 5.39
CA ALA A 112 -10.32 8.36 4.53
C ALA A 112 -11.00 9.69 4.19
N ARG A 113 -11.22 10.57 5.19
CA ARG A 113 -11.81 11.90 4.97
C ARG A 113 -10.97 12.76 4.06
N ARG A 114 -9.65 12.76 4.26
CA ARG A 114 -8.72 13.53 3.42
C ARG A 114 -8.71 13.04 1.99
N LEU A 115 -8.64 11.72 1.77
CA LEU A 115 -8.70 11.13 0.43
C LEU A 115 -10.04 11.41 -0.25
N GLN A 116 -11.16 11.28 0.47
CA GLN A 116 -12.48 11.65 -0.04
C GLN A 116 -12.53 13.11 -0.51
N ALA A 117 -11.96 14.03 0.28
CA ALA A 117 -11.90 15.45 -0.06
C ALA A 117 -11.00 15.77 -1.27
N GLN A 118 -10.05 14.89 -1.63
CA GLN A 118 -9.20 15.05 -2.82
C GLN A 118 -9.89 14.61 -4.12
N ARG A 119 -10.94 13.78 -4.05
CA ARG A 119 -11.59 13.21 -5.23
C ARG A 119 -12.08 14.25 -6.25
N PRO A 120 -12.64 15.43 -5.89
CA PRO A 120 -13.01 16.43 -6.87
C PRO A 120 -11.86 16.89 -7.79
N GLY A 121 -10.61 16.85 -7.32
CA GLY A 121 -9.43 17.23 -8.10
C GLY A 121 -8.77 16.07 -8.86
N TYR A 122 -8.88 14.84 -8.36
CA TYR A 122 -8.11 13.69 -8.85
C TYR A 122 -8.94 12.48 -9.27
N GLY A 123 -10.26 12.51 -9.05
CA GLY A 123 -11.20 11.42 -9.30
C GLY A 123 -11.15 10.29 -8.27
N SER A 124 -9.96 9.85 -7.84
CA SER A 124 -9.77 8.75 -6.88
C SER A 124 -8.43 8.83 -6.15
N PHE A 125 -8.22 8.00 -5.13
CA PHE A 125 -6.89 7.86 -4.50
C PHE A 125 -5.82 7.41 -5.51
N GLN A 126 -6.15 6.48 -6.41
CA GLN A 126 -5.23 6.07 -7.47
C GLN A 126 -4.92 7.24 -8.41
N GLY A 127 -5.93 8.02 -8.80
CA GLY A 127 -5.74 9.22 -9.62
C GLY A 127 -4.87 10.28 -8.95
N TRP A 128 -4.97 10.41 -7.62
CA TRP A 128 -4.08 11.28 -6.84
C TRP A 128 -2.63 10.79 -6.90
N LEU A 129 -2.38 9.49 -6.74
CA LEU A 129 -1.03 8.93 -6.89
C LEU A 129 -0.50 9.11 -8.31
N ASP A 130 -1.31 8.79 -9.33
CA ASP A 130 -0.94 8.89 -10.75
C ASP A 130 -0.60 10.33 -11.15
N ALA A 131 -1.36 11.32 -10.70
CA ALA A 131 -1.11 12.73 -10.98
C ALA A 131 0.19 13.27 -10.34
N HIS A 132 0.69 12.61 -9.30
CA HIS A 132 1.90 13.01 -8.62
C HIS A 132 3.15 12.22 -9.05
N GLN A 133 3.02 11.18 -9.87
CA GLN A 133 4.16 10.41 -10.35
C GLN A 133 4.79 11.04 -11.62
N PRO A 134 6.12 10.98 -11.85
CA PRO A 134 7.20 10.44 -10.99
C PRO A 134 7.69 11.40 -9.91
N ARG A 135 8.12 10.84 -8.78
CA ARG A 135 8.73 11.54 -7.64
C ARG A 135 9.80 10.67 -6.98
N SER A 136 10.81 11.33 -6.39
CA SER A 136 11.75 10.67 -5.48
C SER A 136 11.03 10.25 -4.19
N LEU A 137 11.60 9.28 -3.46
CA LEU A 137 11.06 8.84 -2.18
C LEU A 137 10.92 10.00 -1.18
N ASP A 138 11.91 10.90 -1.09
CA ASP A 138 11.83 12.07 -0.19
C ASP A 138 10.69 13.03 -0.55
N ALA A 139 10.45 13.23 -1.85
CA ALA A 139 9.33 14.04 -2.33
C ALA A 139 7.98 13.36 -2.03
N TRP A 140 7.90 12.04 -2.15
CA TRP A 140 6.74 11.26 -1.75
C TRP A 140 6.47 11.35 -0.25
N ILE A 141 7.50 11.18 0.59
CA ILE A 141 7.39 11.30 2.04
C ILE A 141 6.86 12.68 2.43
N THR A 142 7.40 13.73 1.80
CA THR A 142 6.95 15.11 2.02
C THR A 142 5.47 15.28 1.64
N LEU A 143 5.07 14.80 0.46
CA LEU A 143 3.69 14.88 -0.02
C LEU A 143 2.71 14.11 0.88
N PHE A 144 3.06 12.88 1.25
CA PHE A 144 2.24 12.06 2.13
C PHE A 144 2.09 12.70 3.51
N ARG A 145 3.14 13.25 4.11
CA ARG A 145 3.05 13.95 5.40
C ARG A 145 2.23 15.24 5.35
N ALA A 146 2.25 15.94 4.21
CA ALA A 146 1.41 17.12 4.00
C ALA A 146 -0.07 16.75 3.81
N THR A 147 -0.34 15.57 3.26
CA THR A 147 -1.68 15.17 2.84
C THR A 147 -2.36 14.24 3.84
N LEU A 148 -1.66 13.26 4.40
CA LEU A 148 -2.17 12.18 5.24
C LEU A 148 -1.49 12.18 6.61
N VAL A 149 -2.10 11.47 7.56
CA VAL A 149 -1.56 11.26 8.92
C VAL A 149 -1.05 9.84 9.08
N PHE A 150 -0.10 9.66 10.02
CA PHE A 150 0.53 8.36 10.30
C PHE A 150 1.31 7.74 9.13
N THR A 151 1.77 8.56 8.19
CA THR A 151 2.55 8.12 7.03
C THR A 151 4.02 8.49 7.19
N GLY A 152 4.70 7.78 8.10
CA GLY A 152 6.15 7.91 8.30
C GLY A 152 6.97 7.41 7.09
N PRO A 153 8.28 7.65 7.04
CA PRO A 153 9.13 7.32 5.89
C PRO A 153 9.04 5.85 5.46
N GLU A 154 9.14 4.94 6.43
CA GLU A 154 9.05 3.50 6.19
C GLU A 154 7.69 3.11 5.61
N ILE A 155 6.60 3.60 6.20
CA ILE A 155 5.22 3.33 5.72
C ILE A 155 5.05 3.83 4.27
N VAL A 156 5.54 5.03 3.96
CA VAL A 156 5.44 5.59 2.60
C VAL A 156 6.26 4.76 1.62
N ASN A 157 7.49 4.39 1.98
CA ASN A 157 8.35 3.56 1.15
C ASN A 157 7.70 2.19 0.84
N GLU A 158 7.30 1.47 1.88
CA GLU A 158 6.69 0.14 1.74
C GLU A 158 5.35 0.20 1.00
N PHE A 159 4.51 1.19 1.28
CA PHE A 159 3.26 1.40 0.54
C PHE A 159 3.51 1.59 -0.96
N LEU A 160 4.45 2.46 -1.33
CA LEU A 160 4.72 2.79 -2.74
C LEU A 160 5.44 1.66 -3.47
N MET A 161 6.36 0.94 -2.83
CA MET A 161 6.97 -0.27 -3.40
C MET A 161 5.90 -1.36 -3.56
N SER A 162 5.10 -1.63 -2.52
CA SER A 162 4.04 -2.63 -2.54
C SER A 162 3.00 -2.39 -3.63
N SER A 163 2.63 -1.13 -3.88
CA SER A 163 1.64 -0.72 -4.89
C SER A 163 2.22 -0.48 -6.29
N GLY A 164 3.53 -0.66 -6.47
CA GLY A 164 4.18 -0.50 -7.77
C GLY A 164 4.36 0.96 -8.21
N TYR A 165 4.36 1.92 -7.30
CA TYR A 165 4.72 3.32 -7.56
C TYR A 165 6.23 3.60 -7.40
N LEU A 166 6.95 2.74 -6.68
CA LEU A 166 8.41 2.71 -6.63
C LEU A 166 8.95 1.37 -7.11
N ASP A 167 10.12 1.38 -7.75
CA ASP A 167 10.91 0.17 -8.00
C ASP A 167 11.53 -0.35 -6.69
N GLY A 168 12.03 -1.57 -6.68
CA GLY A 168 12.75 -2.17 -5.55
C GLY A 168 12.01 -3.34 -4.89
N ALA A 169 10.73 -3.54 -5.20
CA ALA A 169 9.97 -4.69 -4.70
C ALA A 169 10.60 -6.03 -5.13
N HIS A 170 11.12 -6.10 -6.37
CA HIS A 170 11.76 -7.28 -6.94
C HIS A 170 13.10 -6.93 -7.56
N GLY A 171 14.19 -7.47 -7.02
CA GLY A 171 15.53 -7.26 -7.57
C GLY A 171 15.77 -8.06 -8.85
N PRO A 172 16.84 -7.76 -9.61
CA PRO A 172 17.07 -8.34 -10.95
C PRO A 172 17.09 -9.87 -11.01
N ALA A 173 17.51 -10.53 -9.92
CA ALA A 173 17.54 -11.99 -9.80
C ALA A 173 16.21 -12.63 -9.35
N CYS A 174 15.19 -11.83 -9.02
CA CYS A 174 13.90 -12.37 -8.60
C CYS A 174 13.10 -12.88 -9.82
N PRO A 175 12.66 -14.15 -9.84
CA PRO A 175 11.90 -14.69 -10.97
C PRO A 175 10.54 -14.02 -11.17
N VAL A 176 9.99 -13.41 -10.11
CA VAL A 176 8.71 -12.67 -10.15
C VAL A 176 8.87 -11.31 -10.83
N ARG A 177 10.09 -10.75 -10.90
CA ARG A 177 10.34 -9.40 -11.43
C ARG A 177 9.79 -9.21 -12.85
N VAL A 178 10.01 -10.19 -13.72
CA VAL A 178 9.55 -10.13 -15.12
C VAL A 178 8.02 -10.03 -15.18
N GLN A 179 7.32 -10.81 -14.36
CA GLN A 179 5.86 -10.80 -14.29
C GLN A 179 5.34 -9.49 -13.68
N ALA A 180 5.97 -9.02 -12.60
CA ALA A 180 5.63 -7.74 -11.99
C ALA A 180 5.78 -6.58 -12.98
N ILE A 181 6.89 -6.50 -13.74
CA ILE A 181 7.09 -5.47 -14.77
C ILE A 181 6.08 -5.59 -15.90
N ALA A 182 5.81 -6.81 -16.37
CA ALA A 182 4.84 -7.06 -17.44
C ALA A 182 3.41 -6.64 -17.05
N ALA A 183 3.08 -6.65 -15.76
CA ALA A 183 1.80 -6.16 -15.27
C ALA A 183 1.65 -4.62 -15.38
N GLY A 184 2.72 -3.88 -15.67
CA GLY A 184 2.71 -2.44 -15.90
C GLY A 184 2.58 -1.59 -14.63
N PRO A 185 3.45 -1.78 -13.62
CA PRO A 185 3.47 -0.96 -12.42
C PRO A 185 3.76 0.49 -12.79
N ALA A 186 3.35 1.42 -11.93
CA ALA A 186 3.43 2.82 -12.26
C ALA A 186 4.86 3.28 -12.54
N TRP A 187 5.85 2.85 -11.75
CA TRP A 187 7.24 3.27 -11.93
C TRP A 187 7.83 2.93 -13.32
N THR A 188 7.32 1.92 -14.03
CA THR A 188 7.81 1.60 -15.39
C THR A 188 7.29 2.56 -16.45
N ARG A 189 6.14 3.21 -16.22
CA ARG A 189 5.57 4.20 -17.15
C ARG A 189 6.43 5.46 -17.24
N SER A 190 7.16 5.78 -16.19
CA SER A 190 8.04 6.96 -16.11
C SER A 190 9.41 6.75 -16.76
N ALA A 191 9.80 5.50 -17.07
CA ALA A 191 11.02 5.20 -17.84
C ALA A 191 10.84 5.40 -19.35
N ALA A 192 9.63 5.71 -19.82
CA ALA A 192 9.29 5.91 -21.23
C ALA A 192 9.11 7.40 -21.61
N ALA A 193 9.72 8.34 -20.88
CA ALA A 193 9.91 9.68 -21.41
C ALA A 193 11.06 9.63 -22.43
N PRO A 194 10.84 9.90 -23.72
CA PRO A 194 11.95 10.05 -24.65
C PRO A 194 12.81 11.23 -24.20
N ALA A 195 14.13 11.05 -24.25
CA ALA A 195 15.06 12.17 -24.15
C ALA A 195 14.81 13.12 -25.34
N GLY A 196 14.32 14.33 -25.04
CA GLY A 196 14.35 15.48 -25.94
C GLY A 196 13.04 15.81 -26.66
N VAL A 197 12.57 17.06 -26.49
CA VAL A 197 12.70 18.14 -27.49
C VAL A 197 13.11 19.41 -26.75
#